data_AF-A0A497LY17-F1
#
_entry.id   AF-A0A497LY17-F1
#
_cell.length_a   1.000
_cell.length_b   1.000
_cell.length_c   1.000
_cell.angle_alpha   90.00
_cell.angle_beta   90.00
_cell.angle_gamma   90.00
#
_symmetry.space_group_name_H-M   'P 1'
#
loop_
_entity.id
_entity.type
_entity.pdbx_description
1 polymer ?
#
loop_
_entity_poly.entity_id
_entity_poly.type
_entity_poly.pdbx_seq_one_letter_code
_entity_poly.pdbx_strand_id
1 'polypeptide(L)'
;MKENSELKKKVQELSKRCRLLERAVERLEEELRRYRARPFLEEEFEGVRVYEKELINLLKSREVVSSDEIFAHLGVDPSESAVIKAISRQLENLEAYGLVKYTPTGWRWIG
;
A
#
# COMPACT_ATOMS: atom_id res chain seq x y z
N MET A 1 4.76 51.29 9.00
CA MET A 1 4.35 51.29 7.57
C MET A 1 5.21 50.35 6.71
N LYS A 2 6.56 50.44 6.73
CA LYS A 2 7.46 49.56 5.95
C LYS A 2 7.37 48.06 6.32
N GLU A 3 7.36 47.75 7.61
CA GLU A 3 7.31 46.37 8.13
C GLU A 3 6.02 45.63 7.75
N ASN A 4 4.87 46.34 7.73
CA ASN A 4 3.60 45.77 7.27
C ASN A 4 3.64 45.44 5.77
N SER A 5 4.41 46.19 4.96
CA SER A 5 4.60 45.89 3.53
C SER A 5 5.53 44.70 3.30
N GLU A 6 6.57 44.55 4.12
CA GLU A 6 7.52 43.44 4.04
C GLU A 6 6.88 42.13 4.51
N LEU A 7 6.11 42.18 5.59
CA LEU A 7 5.32 41.04 6.07
C LEU A 7 4.31 40.59 5.01
N LYS A 8 3.63 41.53 4.32
CA LYS A 8 2.72 41.20 3.21
C LYS A 8 3.44 40.51 2.04
N LYS A 9 4.64 40.97 1.68
CA LYS A 9 5.46 40.32 0.64
C LYS A 9 5.86 38.90 1.06
N LYS A 10 6.28 38.73 2.30
CA LYS A 10 6.72 37.43 2.82
C LYS A 10 5.56 36.42 2.94
N VAL A 11 4.38 36.88 3.35
CA VAL A 11 3.15 36.06 3.34
C VAL A 11 2.81 35.63 1.91
N GLN A 12 2.87 36.54 0.93
CA GLN A 12 2.62 36.18 -0.47
C GLN A 12 3.63 35.17 -1.02
N GLU A 13 4.91 35.32 -0.68
CA GLU A 13 5.97 34.42 -1.12
C GLU A 13 5.83 33.03 -0.48
N LEU A 14 5.56 32.97 0.83
CA LEU A 14 5.31 31.71 1.54
C LEU A 14 4.06 31.01 0.99
N SER A 15 2.96 31.74 0.76
CA SER A 15 1.75 31.15 0.16
C SER A 15 2.00 30.61 -1.25
N LYS A 16 2.81 31.28 -2.07
CA LYS A 16 3.20 30.76 -3.40
C LYS A 16 4.01 29.47 -3.27
N ARG A 17 4.94 29.42 -2.31
CA ARG A 17 5.79 28.24 -2.07
C ARG A 17 4.98 27.06 -1.54
N CYS A 18 4.04 27.29 -0.61
CA CYS A 18 3.11 26.26 -0.13
C CYS A 18 2.30 25.65 -1.29
N ARG A 19 1.69 26.47 -2.14
CA ARG A 19 0.92 25.98 -3.31
C ARG A 19 1.76 25.16 -4.28
N LEU A 20 3.03 25.50 -4.45
CA LEU A 20 3.95 24.77 -5.31
C LEU A 20 4.31 23.40 -4.71
N LEU A 21 4.55 23.36 -3.40
CA LEU A 21 4.82 22.12 -2.67
C LEU A 21 3.60 21.21 -2.62
N GLU A 22 2.40 21.76 -2.39
CA GLU A 22 1.13 21.01 -2.41
C GLU A 22 0.93 20.30 -3.76
N ARG A 23 1.12 21.01 -4.88
CA ARG A 23 1.03 20.41 -6.22
C ARG A 23 2.10 19.34 -6.49
N ALA A 24 3.31 19.54 -5.96
CA ALA A 24 4.37 18.54 -6.08
C ALA A 24 4.02 17.28 -5.29
N VAL A 25 3.46 17.42 -4.09
CA VAL A 25 2.96 16.31 -3.26
C VAL A 25 1.82 15.59 -3.97
N GLU A 26 0.81 16.29 -4.47
CA GLU A 26 -0.31 15.69 -5.22
C GLU A 26 0.17 14.87 -6.43
N ARG A 27 1.15 15.39 -7.17
CA ARG A 27 1.74 14.70 -8.32
C ARG A 27 2.53 13.46 -7.91
N LEU A 28 3.33 13.55 -6.85
CA LEU A 28 4.08 12.41 -6.32
C LEU A 28 3.14 11.33 -5.78
N GLU A 29 2.04 11.73 -5.13
CA GLU A 29 1.00 10.80 -4.69
C GLU A 29 0.28 10.15 -5.87
N GLU A 30 0.01 10.88 -6.94
CA GLU A 30 -0.59 10.34 -8.15
C GLU A 30 0.35 9.35 -8.86
N GLU A 31 1.63 9.69 -8.98
CA GLU A 31 2.65 8.80 -9.50
C GLU A 31 2.79 7.56 -8.62
N LEU A 32 2.79 7.70 -7.29
CA LEU A 32 2.80 6.58 -6.35
C LEU A 32 1.55 5.70 -6.48
N ARG A 33 0.35 6.30 -6.64
CA ARG A 33 -0.89 5.58 -6.92
C ARG A 33 -0.80 4.82 -8.24
N ARG A 34 -0.27 5.43 -9.31
CA ARG A 34 -0.08 4.79 -10.61
C ARG A 34 0.96 3.67 -10.55
N TYR A 35 2.09 3.87 -9.89
CA TYR A 35 3.12 2.84 -9.69
C TYR A 35 2.59 1.68 -8.85
N ARG A 36 1.81 1.96 -7.81
CA ARG A 36 1.11 0.92 -7.02
C ARG A 36 0.00 0.25 -7.82
N ALA A 37 -0.68 0.96 -8.72
CA ALA A 37 -1.74 0.40 -9.56
C ALA A 37 -1.21 -0.43 -10.75
N ARG A 38 0.03 -0.16 -11.20
CA ARG A 38 0.64 -0.80 -12.38
C ARG A 38 0.72 -2.34 -12.29
N PRO A 39 1.03 -2.95 -11.13
CA PRO A 39 0.96 -4.40 -10.93
C PRO A 39 -0.46 -4.99 -10.92
N PHE A 40 -1.52 -4.16 -10.83
CA PHE A 40 -2.92 -4.59 -10.73
C PHE A 40 -3.74 -4.33 -12.00
N LEU A 41 -3.09 -3.85 -13.08
CA LEU A 41 -3.70 -3.44 -14.33
C LEU A 41 -3.38 -4.37 -15.52
N GLU A 42 -2.44 -5.31 -15.37
CA GLU A 42 -2.15 -6.30 -16.40
C GLU A 42 -2.85 -7.64 -16.06
N GLU A 43 -3.93 -7.86 -16.82
CA GLU A 43 -4.54 -9.14 -17.24
C GLU A 43 -5.40 -9.94 -16.22
N GLU A 44 -6.70 -9.62 -16.25
CA GLU A 44 -7.84 -10.56 -16.23
C GLU A 44 -7.88 -11.64 -15.12
N PHE A 45 -8.04 -11.24 -13.86
CA PHE A 45 -8.73 -12.09 -12.87
C PHE A 45 -9.35 -11.26 -11.74
N GLU A 46 -10.68 -11.23 -11.63
CA GLU A 46 -11.40 -10.48 -10.59
C GLU A 46 -11.20 -11.06 -9.17
N GLY A 47 -10.77 -12.32 -9.04
CA GLY A 47 -10.60 -12.98 -7.74
C GLY A 47 -9.44 -12.43 -6.88
N VAL A 48 -8.34 -11.98 -7.50
CA VAL A 48 -7.14 -11.51 -6.77
C VAL A 48 -7.45 -10.28 -5.88
N ARG A 49 -8.33 -9.37 -6.35
CA ARG A 49 -8.68 -8.14 -5.62
C ARG A 49 -9.57 -8.37 -4.40
N VAL A 50 -10.37 -9.44 -4.38
CA VAL A 50 -11.20 -9.80 -3.22
C VAL A 50 -10.29 -10.35 -2.12
N TYR A 51 -9.39 -11.25 -2.49
CA TYR A 51 -8.42 -11.83 -1.55
C TYR A 51 -7.49 -10.79 -0.94
N GLU A 52 -7.11 -9.73 -1.65
CA GLU A 52 -6.26 -8.67 -1.08
C GLU A 52 -6.87 -8.01 0.15
N LYS A 53 -8.18 -7.70 0.12
CA LYS A 53 -8.84 -7.05 1.25
C LYS A 53 -8.97 -8.00 2.43
N GLU A 54 -9.37 -9.24 2.17
CA GLU A 54 -9.51 -10.26 3.21
C GLU A 54 -8.14 -10.65 3.80
N LEU A 55 -7.11 -10.76 2.98
CA LEU A 55 -5.74 -11.01 3.40
C LEU A 55 -5.23 -9.90 4.31
N ILE A 56 -5.40 -8.63 3.92
CA ILE A 56 -4.99 -7.49 4.75
C ILE A 56 -5.78 -7.47 6.07
N ASN A 57 -7.09 -7.73 6.03
CA ASN A 57 -7.92 -7.77 7.23
C ASN A 57 -7.48 -8.91 8.17
N LEU A 58 -7.20 -10.09 7.64
CA LEU A 58 -6.71 -11.24 8.39
C LEU A 58 -5.37 -10.91 9.06
N LEU A 59 -4.40 -10.38 8.30
CA LEU A 59 -3.09 -10.01 8.81
C LEU A 59 -3.16 -8.90 9.87
N LYS A 60 -4.08 -7.95 9.74
CA LYS A 60 -4.31 -6.91 10.76
C LYS A 60 -5.03 -7.41 12.00
N SER A 61 -5.83 -8.48 11.87
CA SER A 61 -6.65 -9.01 12.97
C SER A 61 -5.85 -9.84 13.98
N ARG A 62 -4.66 -10.32 13.59
CA ARG A 62 -3.83 -11.23 14.39
C ARG A 62 -2.38 -10.75 14.42
N GLU A 63 -1.66 -11.14 15.47
CA GLU A 63 -0.25 -10.77 15.63
C GLU A 63 0.67 -11.53 14.65
N VAL A 64 0.35 -12.79 14.35
CA VAL A 64 1.05 -13.63 13.37
C VAL A 64 0.02 -14.55 12.71
N VAL A 65 0.11 -14.75 11.40
CA VAL A 65 -0.76 -15.66 10.63
C VAL A 65 0.09 -16.56 9.75
N SER A 66 -0.09 -17.88 9.84
CA SER A 66 0.67 -18.81 8.99
C SER A 66 0.18 -18.78 7.53
N SER A 67 1.01 -19.22 6.59
CA SER A 67 0.58 -19.34 5.19
C SER A 67 -0.61 -20.29 5.03
N ASP A 68 -0.64 -21.38 5.79
CA ASP A 68 -1.75 -22.34 5.77
C ASP A 68 -3.05 -21.72 6.30
N GLU A 69 -2.97 -20.91 7.36
CA GLU A 69 -4.13 -20.16 7.87
C GLU A 69 -4.63 -19.13 6.86
N ILE A 70 -3.72 -18.47 6.14
CA ILE A 70 -4.05 -17.54 5.06
C ILE A 70 -4.83 -18.26 3.96
N PHE A 71 -4.31 -19.38 3.45
CA PHE A 71 -4.99 -20.13 2.39
C PHE A 71 -6.34 -20.68 2.83
N ALA A 72 -6.42 -21.22 4.04
CA ALA A 72 -7.67 -21.73 4.60
C ALA A 72 -8.71 -20.61 4.80
N HIS A 73 -8.29 -19.44 5.27
CA HIS A 73 -9.19 -18.29 5.47
C HIS A 73 -9.73 -17.73 4.15
N LEU A 74 -8.88 -17.70 3.12
CA LEU A 74 -9.25 -17.24 1.78
C LEU A 74 -9.99 -18.31 0.96
N GLY A 75 -10.21 -19.51 1.52
CA GLY A 75 -10.89 -20.61 0.83
C GLY A 75 -10.14 -21.16 -0.38
N VAL A 76 -8.81 -21.06 -0.38
CA VAL A 76 -7.95 -21.47 -1.49
C VAL A 76 -7.71 -22.96 -1.45
N ASP A 77 -7.99 -23.65 -2.56
CA ASP A 77 -7.68 -25.07 -2.69
C ASP A 77 -6.15 -25.26 -2.89
N PRO A 78 -5.50 -26.18 -2.14
CA PRO A 78 -4.08 -26.48 -2.30
C PRO A 78 -3.66 -26.93 -3.71
N SER A 79 -4.60 -27.40 -4.53
CA SER A 79 -4.37 -27.79 -5.93
C SER A 79 -4.29 -26.58 -6.89
N GLU A 80 -4.76 -25.40 -6.49
CA GLU A 80 -4.75 -24.18 -7.28
C GLU A 80 -3.40 -23.46 -7.20
N SER A 81 -2.37 -24.07 -7.78
CA SER A 81 -0.98 -23.57 -7.76
C SER A 81 -0.82 -22.12 -8.25
N ALA A 82 -1.66 -21.68 -9.19
CA ALA A 82 -1.68 -20.30 -9.68
C ALA A 82 -2.11 -19.29 -8.59
N VAL A 83 -3.15 -19.64 -7.82
CA VAL A 83 -3.69 -18.80 -6.74
C VAL A 83 -2.72 -18.73 -5.57
N ILE A 84 -2.14 -19.87 -5.18
CA ILE A 84 -1.10 -19.94 -4.14
C ILE A 84 0.09 -19.04 -4.50
N LYS A 85 0.55 -19.10 -5.75
CA LYS A 85 1.66 -18.28 -6.24
C LYS A 85 1.29 -16.79 -6.25
N ALA A 86 0.05 -16.44 -6.60
CA ALA A 86 -0.42 -15.06 -6.56
C ALA A 86 -0.43 -14.49 -5.14
N ILE A 87 -0.98 -15.24 -4.17
CA ILE A 87 -1.03 -14.82 -2.75
C ILE A 87 0.38 -14.72 -2.16
N SER A 88 1.26 -15.67 -2.48
CA SER A 88 2.66 -15.63 -2.04
C SER A 88 3.36 -14.36 -2.54
N ARG A 89 3.17 -14.00 -3.81
CA ARG A 89 3.71 -12.77 -4.40
C ARG A 89 3.10 -11.50 -3.78
N GLN A 90 1.85 -11.53 -3.37
CA GLN A 90 1.24 -10.42 -2.62
C GLN A 90 1.90 -10.25 -1.25
N LEU A 91 2.16 -11.33 -0.51
CA LEU A 91 2.84 -11.29 0.79
C LEU A 91 4.27 -10.76 0.66
N GLU A 92 5.02 -11.22 -0.34
CA GLU A 92 6.34 -10.70 -0.68
C GLU A 92 6.32 -9.20 -1.00
N ASN A 93 5.32 -8.75 -1.77
CA ASN A 93 5.14 -7.32 -2.07
C ASN A 93 4.86 -6.53 -0.79
N LEU A 94 3.97 -7.01 0.08
CA LEU A 94 3.65 -6.36 1.35
C LEU A 94 4.88 -6.26 2.26
N GLU A 95 5.76 -7.26 2.25
CA GLU A 95 7.03 -7.23 2.98
C GLU A 95 8.03 -6.25 2.37
N ALA A 96 8.14 -6.21 1.03
CA ALA A 96 8.96 -5.22 0.34
C ALA A 96 8.50 -3.77 0.61
N TYR A 97 7.20 -3.56 0.83
CA TYR A 97 6.64 -2.27 1.28
C TYR A 97 6.82 -1.99 2.77
N GLY A 98 7.33 -2.94 3.56
CA GLY A 98 7.51 -2.82 5.00
C GLY A 98 6.20 -2.84 5.80
N LEU A 99 5.12 -3.41 5.24
CA LEU A 99 3.82 -3.53 5.91
C LEU A 99 3.68 -4.82 6.71
N VAL A 100 4.35 -5.88 6.26
CA VAL A 100 4.41 -7.18 6.93
C VAL A 100 5.84 -7.65 7.03
N LYS A 101 6.08 -8.66 7.87
CA LYS A 101 7.37 -9.31 8.00
C LYS A 101 7.18 -10.82 8.10
N TYR A 102 7.95 -11.57 7.34
CA TYR A 102 8.02 -13.02 7.49
C TYR A 102 8.73 -13.41 8.79
N THR A 103 8.16 -14.38 9.49
CA THR A 103 8.69 -15.00 10.71
C THR A 103 8.66 -16.52 10.55
N PRO A 104 9.43 -17.29 11.34
CA PRO A 104 9.39 -18.75 11.30
C PRO A 104 7.99 -19.34 11.55
N THR A 105 7.11 -18.58 12.20
CA THR A 105 5.73 -18.96 12.56
C THR A 105 4.69 -18.42 11.58
N GLY A 106 5.07 -17.60 10.59
CA GLY A 106 4.14 -16.99 9.63
C GLY A 106 4.39 -15.51 9.37
N TRP A 107 3.38 -14.82 8.88
CA TRP A 107 3.42 -13.40 8.52
C TRP A 107 2.89 -12.54 9.65
N ARG A 108 3.66 -11.52 10.01
CA ARG A 108 3.29 -10.52 11.02
C ARG A 108 3.01 -9.18 10.37
N TRP A 109 1.91 -8.54 10.73
CA TRP A 109 1.65 -7.16 10.39
C TRP A 109 2.53 -6.21 11.21
N ILE A 110 3.20 -5.25 10.55
CA ILE A 110 4.13 -4.30 11.20
C ILE A 110 3.83 -2.83 10.84
N GLY A 111 2.78 -2.56 10.03
CA GLY A 111 2.43 -1.25 9.48
C GLY A 111 1.34 -0.45 10.20
#